data_AF-A0A9P0FAG9-F1
#
_entry.id   AF-A0A9P0FAG9-F1
#
_cell.length_a   1.000
_cell.length_b   1.000
_cell.length_c   1.000
_cell.angle_alpha   90.00
_cell.angle_beta   90.00
_cell.angle_gamma   90.00
#
_symmetry.space_group_name_H-M   'P 1'
#
loop_
_entity.id
_entity.type
_entity.pdbx_description
1 polymer ?
#
loop_
_entity_poly.entity_id
_entity_poly.type
_entity_poly.pdbx_seq_one_letter_code
_entity_poly.pdbx_strand_id
1 'polypeptide(L)' 'MGGSYGLREEMMDQLWGLSYLDASGYPRIEQGYYKRVKGQLVLVKQGGYTVLYPDNRLHWISYIADEYGFRTKDYIF' A
#
# COMPACT_ATOMS: atom_id res chain seq x y z
N MET A 1 37.97 -8.39 -7.15
CA MET A 1 37.47 -8.12 -5.78
C MET A 1 36.02 -7.70 -5.95
N GLY A 2 35.00 -8.52 -5.71
CA GLY A 2 34.78 -9.38 -4.54
C GLY A 2 33.67 -8.73 -3.72
N GLY A 3 32.43 -8.82 -4.19
CA GLY A 3 31.24 -8.28 -3.52
C GLY A 3 30.12 -9.30 -3.62
N SER A 4 30.21 -10.34 -2.81
CA SER A 4 29.18 -11.37 -2.64
C SER A 4 27.98 -10.74 -1.92
N TYR A 5 26.96 -10.33 -2.67
CA TYR A 5 25.66 -10.07 -2.08
C TYR A 5 24.96 -11.42 -1.90
N GLY A 6 25.18 -12.01 -0.72
CA GLY A 6 24.27 -13.04 -0.23
C GLY A 6 22.89 -12.41 -0.13
N LEU A 7 22.04 -12.67 -1.13
CA LEU A 7 20.65 -12.24 -1.17
C LEU A 7 19.87 -13.05 -0.14
N ARG A 8 20.02 -12.65 1.12
CA ARG A 8 19.04 -12.89 2.15
C ARG A 8 17.99 -11.80 1.99
N GLU A 9 16.73 -12.20 2.21
CA GLU A 9 15.53 -11.37 2.26
C GLU A 9 14.79 -11.26 0.92
N GLU A 10 13.58 -11.81 0.94
CA GLU A 10 12.59 -11.83 -0.13
C GLU A 10 12.47 -10.44 -0.75
N MET A 11 12.99 -10.28 -1.98
CA MET A 11 12.93 -9.02 -2.72
C MET A 11 11.47 -8.64 -2.98
N MET A 12 10.88 -7.89 -2.06
CA MET A 12 9.76 -7.00 -2.35
C MET A 12 10.27 -5.94 -3.31
N ASP A 13 10.06 -6.16 -4.60
CA ASP A 13 10.39 -5.15 -5.61
C ASP A 13 9.29 -4.08 -5.55
N GLN A 14 9.56 -2.99 -4.82
CA GLN A 14 8.67 -1.84 -4.79
C GLN A 14 8.57 -1.27 -6.21
N LEU A 15 7.42 -1.45 -6.84
CA LEU A 15 7.22 -1.12 -8.24
C LEU A 15 6.92 0.37 -8.43
N TRP A 16 6.13 0.95 -7.52
CA TRP A 16 5.78 2.37 -7.55
C TRP A 16 5.19 2.84 -6.21
N GLY A 17 5.24 4.15 -5.99
CA GLY A 17 4.59 4.85 -4.90
C GLY A 17 4.11 6.22 -5.36
N LEU A 18 2.93 6.62 -4.90
CA LEU A 18 2.28 7.87 -5.22
C LEU A 18 1.71 8.50 -3.94
N SER A 19 1.94 9.80 -3.76
CA SER A 19 1.30 10.59 -2.71
C SER A 19 0.81 11.91 -3.28
N TYR A 20 -0.44 12.26 -3.05
CA TYR A 20 -1.06 13.49 -3.54
C TYR A 20 -2.19 13.97 -2.61
N LEU A 21 -2.60 15.22 -2.76
CA LEU A 21 -3.81 15.74 -2.13
C LEU A 21 -4.97 15.59 -3.11
N ASP A 22 -6.12 15.12 -2.64
CA ASP A 22 -7.34 15.14 -3.46
C ASP A 22 -7.95 16.55 -3.52
N ALA A 23 -9.05 16.70 -4.27
CA ALA A 23 -9.72 17.99 -4.44
C ALA A 23 -10.24 18.60 -3.13
N SER A 24 -10.34 17.81 -2.06
CA SER A 24 -10.73 18.26 -0.73
C SER A 24 -9.52 18.68 0.13
N GLY A 25 -8.30 18.59 -0.41
CA GLY A 25 -7.06 18.88 0.31
C GLY A 25 -6.59 17.74 1.23
N TYR A 26 -7.19 16.55 1.12
CA TYR A 26 -6.87 15.41 1.97
C TYR A 26 -5.80 14.52 1.35
N PRO A 27 -4.85 14.00 2.16
CA PRO A 27 -3.78 13.17 1.65
C PRO A 27 -4.30 11.80 1.18
N ARG A 28 -3.78 11.38 0.02
CA ARG A 28 -3.88 10.03 -0.51
C ARG A 28 -2.49 9.48 -0.73
N ILE A 29 -2.29 8.24 -0.31
CA ILE A 29 -1.07 7.49 -0.56
C ILE A 29 -1.42 6.15 -1.20
N GLU A 30 -0.58 5.72 -2.12
CA GLU A 30 -0.77 4.47 -2.83
C GLU A 30 0.60 3.92 -3.22
N GLN A 31 0.79 2.61 -3.06
CA GLN A 31 2.00 1.92 -3.48
C GLN A 31 1.66 0.54 -4.01
N GLY A 32 2.46 0.08 -4.97
CA GLY A 32 2.37 -1.25 -5.54
C GLY A 32 3.73 -1.95 -5.48
N TYR A 33 3.71 -3.24 -5.19
CA TYR A 33 4.90 -4.09 -5.22
C TYR A 33 4.52 -5.51 -5.63
N TYR A 34 5.48 -6.27 -6.16
CA TYR A 34 5.29 -7.69 -6.40
C TYR A 34 5.80 -8.51 -5.21
N LYS A 35 5.03 -9.51 -4.79
CA LYS A 35 5.48 -10.57 -3.88
C LYS A 35 5.44 -11.93 -4.58
N ARG A 36 6.34 -12.83 -4.24
CA ARG A 36 6.30 -14.22 -4.74
C ARG A 36 5.45 -15.08 -3.81
N VAL A 37 4.46 -15.77 -4.36
CA VAL A 37 3.60 -16.69 -3.60
C VAL A 37 3.46 -17.99 -4.39
N LYS A 38 3.87 -19.11 -3.78
CA LYS A 38 3.88 -20.43 -4.44
C LYS A 38 4.54 -20.42 -5.84
N GLY A 39 5.59 -19.61 -6.00
CA GLY A 39 6.33 -19.48 -7.26
C GLY A 39 5.74 -18.49 -8.27
N GLN A 40 4.56 -17.91 -8.02
CA GLN A 40 3.93 -16.89 -8.86
C GLN A 40 4.18 -15.48 -8.34
N LEU A 41 4.28 -14.50 -9.24
CA LEU A 41 4.31 -13.09 -8.86
C LEU A 41 2.89 -12.58 -8.64
N VAL A 42 2.62 -12.11 -7.43
CA VAL A 42 1.35 -11.49 -7.02
C VAL A 42 1.58 -10.00 -6.87
N LEU A 43 0.79 -9.19 -7.58
CA LEU A 43 0.77 -7.75 -7.36
C LEU A 43 0.04 -7.46 -6.05
N VAL A 44 0.72 -6.79 -5.13
CA VAL A 44 0.10 -6.20 -3.94
C VAL A 44 -0.01 -4.71 -4.15
N LYS A 45 -1.22 -4.20 -3.97
CA LYS A 45 -1.51 -2.77 -3.97
C LYS A 45 -2.00 -2.38 -2.59
N GLN A 46 -1.35 -1.42 -1.95
CA GLN A 46 -1.77 -0.91 -0.66
C GLN A 46 -1.70 0.60 -0.63
N GLY A 47 -2.50 1.21 0.23
CA GLY A 47 -2.56 2.65 0.33
C GLY A 47 -3.54 3.09 1.39
N GLY A 48 -3.81 4.38 1.38
CA GLY A 48 -4.87 4.93 2.18
C GLY A 48 -5.22 6.34 1.79
N TYR A 49 -6.35 6.80 2.30
CA TYR A 49 -6.85 8.13 2.06
C TYR A 49 -7.60 8.65 3.27
N THR A 50 -7.53 9.97 3.46
CA THR A 50 -8.37 10.65 4.45
C THR A 50 -9.70 11.05 3.81
N VAL A 51 -10.79 10.89 4.55
CA VAL A 51 -12.12 11.33 4.15
C VAL A 51 -12.86 11.91 5.36
N LEU A 52 -13.61 12.98 5.13
CA LEU A 52 -14.52 13.54 6.12
C LEU A 52 -15.82 12.75 6.11
N TYR A 53 -16.16 12.11 7.23
CA TYR A 53 -17.42 11.38 7.37
C TYR A 53 -18.59 12.31 7.74
N PRO A 54 -19.85 11.86 7.56
CA PRO A 54 -21.03 12.64 7.93
C PRO A 54 -21.13 13.03 9.42
N ASP A 55 -20.33 12.41 10.28
CA ASP A 55 -20.20 12.72 11.71
C ASP A 55 -19.22 13.87 12.00
N ASN A 56 -18.74 14.57 10.95
CA ASN A 56 -17.74 15.64 10.99
C ASN A 56 -16.37 15.19 11.53
N ARG A 57 -16.04 13.89 11.46
CA ARG A 57 -14.72 13.37 11.83
C ARG A 57 -13.91 13.01 10.60
N LEU A 58 -12.59 13.16 10.72
CA LEU A 58 -11.67 12.70 9.70
C LEU A 58 -11.36 11.22 9.94
N HIS A 59 -11.54 10.44 8.89
CA HIS A 59 -11.25 9.02 8.88
C HIS A 59 -10.10 8.74 7.94
N TRP A 60 -9.14 7.94 8.38
CA TRP A 60 -8.15 7.33 7.52
C TRP A 60 -8.59 5.94 7.12
N ILE A 61 -8.85 5.76 5.82
CA ILE A 61 -9.15 4.46 5.24
C ILE A 61 -7.86 3.92 4.66
N SER A 62 -7.30 2.91 5.33
CA SER A 62 -6.24 2.08 4.74
C SER A 62 -6.85 0.93 3.95
N TYR A 63 -6.19 0.52 2.88
CA TYR A 63 -6.59 -0.64 2.08
C TYR A 63 -5.39 -1.46 1.63
N ILE A 64 -5.63 -2.75 1.43
CA ILE A 64 -4.70 -3.70 0.82
C ILE A 64 -5.46 -4.61 -0.14
N ALA A 65 -4.94 -4.74 -1.36
CA ALA A 65 -5.38 -5.68 -2.37
C ALA A 65 -4.23 -6.63 -2.68
N ASP A 66 -4.44 -7.93 -2.42
CA ASP A 66 -3.49 -8.98 -2.75
C ASP A 66 -4.22 -10.28 -3.15
N GLU A 67 -3.51 -11.41 -3.16
CA GLU A 67 -4.07 -12.74 -3.45
C GLU A 67 -5.28 -13.14 -2.57
N TYR A 68 -5.44 -12.54 -1.39
CA TYR A 68 -6.54 -12.82 -0.47
C TYR A 68 -7.73 -11.87 -0.66
N GLY A 69 -7.70 -11.06 -1.74
CA GLY A 69 -8.74 -10.10 -2.08
C GLY A 69 -8.49 -8.70 -1.50
N PHE A 70 -9.55 -7.88 -1.55
CA PHE A 70 -9.53 -6.50 -1.10
C PHE A 70 -9.97 -6.39 0.36
N ARG A 71 -9.15 -5.75 1.19
CA ARG A 71 -9.40 -5.53 2.62
C ARG A 71 -9.17 -4.08 2.95
N THR A 72 -10.03 -3.53 3.81
CA THR A 72 -9.95 -2.14 4.27
C THR A 72 -9.97 -2.07 5.79
N LYS A 73 -9.35 -1.03 6.33
CA LYS A 73 -9.44 -0.70 7.74
C LYS A 73 -9.60 0.79 7.92
N ASP A 74 -10.63 1.15 8.68
CA ASP A 74 -11.01 2.50 9.05
C ASP A 74 -10.34 2.88 10.38
N TYR A 75 -9.78 4.09 10.43
CA TYR A 75 -9.20 4.69 11.63
C TYR A 75 -9.78 6.08 11.82
N ILE A 76 -10.19 6.37 13.05
CA ILE A 76 -10.83 7.63 13.43
C ILE A 76 -9.82 8.46 14.23
N PHE A 77 -9.71 9.76 13.91
CA PHE A 77 -8.88 10.72 14.64
C PHE A 77 -9.71 11.70 15.48
#